data_AF-A0A8C6YQP2-F1
#
_entry.id   AF-A0A8C6YQP2-F1
#
_cell.length_a   1.000
_cell.length_b   1.000
_cell.length_c   1.000
_cell.angle_alpha   90.00
_cell.angle_beta   90.00
_cell.angle_gamma   90.00
#
_symmetry.space_group_name_H-M   'P 1'
#
loop_
_entity.id
_entity.type
_entity.pdbx_description
1 polymer ?
#
loop_
_entity_poly.entity_id
_entity_poly.type
_entity_poly.pdbx_seq_one_letter_code
_entity_poly.pdbx_strand_id
1 'polypeptide(L)' 'LAKKVKPPFVPIIRGREDVSNFDDEFTSEAPILTPPREPRILSEEEQEMFRDFDYIADWC' A
#
# COMPACT_ATOMS: atom_id res chain seq x y z
N LEU A 1 5.51 7.94 -23.36
CA LEU A 1 6.05 9.27 -22.96
C LEU A 1 7.35 9.07 -22.19
N ALA A 2 8.41 9.82 -22.49
CA ALA A 2 9.75 9.62 -21.91
C ALA A 2 10.09 10.52 -20.70
N LYS A 3 9.09 11.09 -20.00
CA LYS A 3 9.26 11.99 -18.82
C LYS A 3 10.31 13.11 -19.01
N LYS A 4 10.44 13.65 -20.23
CA LYS A 4 11.46 14.67 -20.58
C LYS A 4 11.10 16.10 -20.20
N VAL A 5 9.83 16.38 -19.90
CA VAL A 5 9.34 17.73 -19.54
C VAL A 5 9.28 17.83 -18.02
N LYS A 6 9.86 18.90 -17.47
CA LYS A 6 9.82 19.18 -16.01
C LYS A 6 8.38 19.49 -15.58
N PRO A 7 7.85 18.84 -14.53
CA PRO A 7 6.54 19.18 -13.98
C PRO A 7 6.52 20.62 -13.44
N PRO A 8 5.37 21.31 -13.51
CA PRO A 8 5.21 22.65 -12.95
C PRO A 8 5.28 22.68 -11.42
N PHE A 9 5.08 21.54 -10.76
CA PHE A 9 5.17 21.37 -9.32
C PHE A 9 6.01 20.13 -8.99
N VAL A 10 6.89 20.26 -8.01
CA VAL A 10 7.69 19.16 -7.45
C VAL A 10 7.43 19.15 -5.94
N PRO A 11 6.93 18.05 -5.37
CA PRO A 11 6.66 17.97 -3.94
C PRO A 11 7.95 18.08 -3.14
N ILE A 12 7.85 18.65 -1.93
CA ILE A 12 8.96 18.68 -0.99
C ILE A 12 9.05 17.31 -0.32
N ILE A 13 10.23 16.68 -0.40
CA ILE A 13 10.52 15.39 0.21
C ILE A 13 11.76 15.57 1.10
N ARG A 14 11.61 15.35 2.40
CA ARG A 14 12.64 15.58 3.42
C ARG A 14 13.56 14.37 3.60
N GLY A 15 13.12 13.18 3.18
CA GLY A 15 13.87 11.94 3.33
C GLY A 15 13.12 10.74 2.73
N ARG A 16 13.72 9.54 2.86
CA ARG A 16 13.18 8.30 2.28
C ARG A 16 11.85 7.86 2.87
N GLU A 17 11.62 8.17 4.14
CA GLU A 17 10.44 7.79 4.92
C GLU A 17 9.51 8.99 5.15
N ASP A 18 9.66 10.06 4.37
CA ASP A 18 8.83 11.25 4.51
C ASP A 18 7.39 11.00 4.07
N VAL A 19 6.48 11.06 5.04
CA VAL A 19 5.04 10.91 4.83
C VAL A 19 4.28 12.23 4.94
N SER A 20 4.96 13.38 5.00
CA SER A 20 4.31 14.69 5.22
C SER A 20 3.43 15.18 4.07
N ASN A 21 3.41 14.47 2.94
CA ASN A 21 2.52 14.76 1.81
C ASN A 21 1.22 13.91 1.86
N PHE A 22 1.05 13.10 2.90
CA PHE A 22 -0.16 12.34 3.22
C PHE A 22 -0.84 12.96 4.45
N ASP A 23 -2.10 12.59 4.71
CA ASP A 23 -2.82 13.08 5.88
C ASP A 23 -2.21 12.54 7.19
N ASP A 24 -2.15 13.39 8.20
CA ASP A 24 -1.68 13.04 9.54
C ASP A 24 -2.64 12.08 10.24
N GLU A 25 -3.94 12.14 9.89
CA GLU A 25 -4.96 11.22 10.41
C GLU A 25 -4.56 9.75 10.21
N PHE A 26 -3.94 9.40 9.07
CA PHE A 26 -3.53 8.03 8.78
C PHE A 26 -2.08 7.73 9.19
N THR A 27 -1.17 8.68 8.99
CA THR A 27 0.26 8.44 9.19
C THR A 27 0.69 8.45 10.66
N SER A 28 -0.16 8.97 11.54
CA SER A 28 0.01 8.91 13.00
C SER A 28 -0.50 7.61 13.64
N GLU A 29 -1.26 6.79 12.91
CA GLU A 29 -1.74 5.49 13.38
C GLU A 29 -0.61 4.47 13.49
N ALA A 30 -0.82 3.43 14.32
CA ALA A 30 0.13 2.33 14.41
C ALA A 30 0.11 1.49 13.12
N PRO A 31 1.26 1.20 12.48
CA PRO A 31 1.31 0.45 11.22
C PRO A 31 1.15 -1.06 11.47
N ILE A 32 -0.06 -1.48 11.80
CA ILE A 32 -0.40 -2.87 12.15
C ILE A 32 -1.49 -3.43 11.25
N LEU A 33 -1.47 -4.75 11.03
CA LEU A 33 -2.58 -5.47 10.41
C LEU A 33 -3.62 -5.78 11.49
N THR A 34 -4.65 -4.94 11.59
CA THR A 34 -5.75 -5.15 12.53
C THR A 34 -6.52 -6.43 12.17
N PRO A 35 -6.69 -7.40 13.09
CA PRO A 35 -7.49 -8.59 12.84
C PRO A 35 -8.94 -8.26 12.49
N PRO A 36 -9.66 -9.15 11.78
CA PRO A 36 -11.07 -8.95 11.48
C PRO A 36 -11.90 -8.87 12.78
N ARG A 37 -12.97 -8.05 12.74
CA ARG A 37 -13.87 -7.83 13.89
C ARG A 37 -14.47 -9.12 14.43
N GLU A 38 -14.77 -10.07 13.54
CA GLU A 38 -15.24 -11.40 13.89
C GLU A 38 -14.12 -12.40 13.59
N PRO A 39 -13.48 -12.96 14.62
CA PRO A 39 -12.45 -13.98 14.45
C PRO A 39 -13.11 -15.28 13.98
N ARG A 40 -13.33 -15.38 12.67
CA ARG A 40 -13.79 -16.60 12.02
C ARG A 40 -12.70 -17.09 11.08
N ILE A 41 -12.39 -18.37 11.18
CA ILE A 41 -11.52 -19.04 10.23
C ILE A 41 -12.30 -19.21 8.92
N LEU A 42 -11.72 -18.78 7.81
CA LEU A 42 -12.28 -19.02 6.48
C LEU A 42 -12.24 -20.52 6.15
N SER A 43 -13.26 -21.03 5.47
CA SER A 43 -13.24 -22.41 4.96
C SER A 43 -12.18 -22.58 3.87
N GLU A 44 -11.85 -23.83 3.52
CA GLU A 44 -10.94 -24.11 2.40
C GLU A 44 -11.46 -23.53 1.08
N GLU A 45 -12.77 -23.63 0.82
CA GLU A 45 -13.40 -23.06 -0.38
C GLU A 45 -13.32 -21.53 -0.40
N GLU A 46 -13.42 -20.86 0.76
CA GLU A 46 -13.27 -19.41 0.84
C GLU A 46 -11.82 -18.97 0.60
N GLN A 47 -10.85 -19.73 1.12
CA GLN A 47 -9.42 -19.49 0.89
C GLN A 47 -9.04 -19.72 -0.57
N GLU A 48 -9.66 -20.71 -1.22
CA GLU A 48 -9.45 -21.04 -2.62
C GLU A 48 -9.74 -19.87 -3.57
N MET A 49 -10.64 -18.97 -3.19
CA MET A 49 -10.93 -17.75 -3.95
C MET A 49 -9.71 -16.82 -4.11
N PHE A 50 -8.67 -16.98 -3.28
CA PHE A 50 -7.44 -16.19 -3.32
C PHE A 50 -6.26 -16.89 -4.03
N ARG A 51 -6.47 -18.08 -4.63
CA ARG A 51 -5.38 -18.92 -5.20
C ARG A 51 -4.42 -18.17 -6.13
N ASP A 52 -4.93 -17.24 -6.92
CA ASP A 52 -4.14 -16.50 -7.92
C ASP A 52 -4.01 -15.00 -7.57
N PHE A 53 -4.06 -14.66 -6.29
CA PHE A 53 -3.94 -13.28 -5.82
C PHE A 53 -2.52 -12.72 -5.91
N ASP A 54 -1.52 -13.58 -5.65
CA ASP A 54 -0.13 -13.16 -5.60
C ASP A 54 0.40 -12.83 -7.00
N TYR A 55 1.07 -11.68 -7.11
CA TYR A 55 1.69 -11.21 -8.34
C TYR A 55 3.06 -10.60 -8.05
N ILE A 56 4.04 -10.92 -8.90
CA ILE A 56 5.37 -10.31 -8.89
C ILE A 56 5.56 -9.66 -10.26
N ALA A 57 5.93 -8.38 -10.27
CA ALA A 57 6.20 -7.69 -11.51
C ALA A 57 7.46 -8.26 -12.17
N ASP A 58 7.48 -8.36 -13.50
CA ASP A 58 8.60 -8.92 -14.27
C ASP A 58 9.93 -8.16 -14.06
N TRP A 59 9.86 -6.94 -13.52
CA TRP A 59 10.99 -6.06 -13.24
C TRP A 59 11.36 -5.96 -11.74
N CYS A 60 10.80 -6.83 -10.90
CA CYS A 60 11.20 -6.97 -9.49
C CYS A 60 12.59 -7.60 -9.34
#